data_AF-A0A5S4G3R6-F1
#
_entry.id   AF-A0A5S4G3R6-F1
#
_cell.length_a   1.000
_cell.length_b   1.000
_cell.length_c   1.000
_cell.angle_alpha   90.00
_cell.angle_beta   90.00
_cell.angle_gamma   90.00
#
_symmetry.space_group_name_H-M   'P 1'
#
loop_
_entity.id
_entity.type
_entity.pdbx_description
1 polymer ?
#
loop_
_entity_poly.entity_id
_entity_poly.type
_entity_poly.pdbx_seq_one_letter_code
_entity_poly.pdbx_strand_id
1 'polypeptide(L)'
;MTMDSADISSRFLEDPAYHGQEQVVQRVCARVAGPVAGAGVHVAGLPLGGLQVWLDDPGHRWRFYHRMARELRLAGWHTETGPDRLLLLGWSAVCLSHRARMLSAALTGRLADFDKTAFTAVMLSTRLCHEGFPIEELPAEVEARCGDALRWPARLADLDGLERRSSLEPLRLRLAQVAGLEAKVSRRCGEHLSLASKVARTVAGGAGPVSTGADPSRTGQSRADKSRAVPSRTAGPRAGLTERMVCVSVPNNVTTSTRTT
;
A
#
# COMPACT_ATOMS: atom_id res chain seq x y z
N MET A 1 6.92 47.92 35.52
CA MET A 1 5.64 47.23 35.81
C MET A 1 4.72 47.48 34.63
N THR A 2 4.14 46.55 33.91
CA THR A 2 4.22 45.09 33.78
C THR A 2 3.82 44.83 32.33
N MET A 3 4.62 44.05 31.60
CA MET A 3 4.33 43.62 30.24
C MET A 3 3.32 42.48 30.31
N ASP A 4 2.13 42.68 29.78
CA ASP A 4 1.18 41.59 29.54
C ASP A 4 1.54 40.88 28.23
N SER A 5 2.51 39.97 28.35
CA SER A 5 2.83 38.94 27.35
C SER A 5 2.07 37.67 27.71
N ALA A 6 0.78 37.60 27.38
CA ALA A 6 0.01 36.36 27.44
C ALA A 6 -1.09 36.41 26.37
N ASP A 7 -0.83 35.77 25.21
CA ASP A 7 -1.82 35.14 24.32
C ASP A 7 -1.30 34.85 22.89
N ILE A 8 -0.02 34.48 22.75
CA ILE A 8 0.53 34.00 21.45
C ILE A 8 0.60 32.46 21.39
N SER A 9 0.35 31.74 22.49
CA SER A 9 0.61 30.29 22.55
C SER A 9 -0.55 29.37 22.16
N SER A 10 -1.72 29.87 21.75
CA SER A 10 -2.92 29.03 21.57
C SER A 10 -3.49 28.98 20.13
N ARG A 11 -2.69 29.30 19.10
CA ARG A 11 -3.13 29.21 17.68
C ARG A 11 -2.20 28.40 16.77
N PHE A 12 -1.45 27.45 17.30
CA PHE A 12 -1.10 26.28 16.50
C PHE A 12 -2.38 25.43 16.39
N LEU A 13 -3.25 25.83 15.46
CA LEU A 13 -4.33 25.00 14.97
C LEU A 13 -3.71 23.64 14.64
N GLU A 14 -4.02 22.63 15.44
CA GLU A 14 -3.80 21.23 15.09
C GLU A 14 -4.52 21.00 13.77
N ASP A 15 -3.78 21.11 12.67
CA ASP A 15 -4.31 20.88 11.35
C ASP A 15 -4.69 19.39 11.28
N PRO A 16 -5.96 19.03 11.00
CA PRO A 16 -6.41 17.63 10.95
C PRO A 16 -5.60 16.78 9.97
N ALA A 17 -4.92 17.40 9.00
CA ALA A 17 -3.98 16.71 8.12
C ALA A 17 -2.77 16.11 8.86
N TYR A 18 -2.34 16.71 9.99
CA TYR A 18 -1.26 16.19 10.84
C TYR A 18 -1.72 14.97 11.64
N HIS A 19 -2.93 15.01 12.22
CA HIS A 19 -3.52 13.87 12.93
C HIS A 19 -3.64 12.62 12.02
N GLY A 20 -4.04 12.81 10.76
CA GLY A 20 -4.10 11.71 9.78
C GLY A 20 -2.72 11.14 9.44
N GLN A 21 -1.69 11.98 9.33
CA GLN A 21 -0.31 11.53 9.08
C GLN A 21 0.27 10.78 10.28
N GLU A 22 0.09 11.29 11.50
CA GLU A 22 0.58 10.65 12.72
C GLU A 22 0.00 9.25 12.89
N GLN A 23 -1.31 9.08 12.71
CA GLN A 23 -1.96 7.78 12.80
C GLN A 23 -1.43 6.78 11.78
N VAL A 24 -1.22 7.21 10.53
CA VAL A 24 -0.68 6.35 9.48
C VAL A 24 0.76 5.93 9.79
N VAL A 25 1.58 6.87 10.24
CA VAL A 25 2.98 6.60 10.61
C VAL A 25 3.04 5.67 11.81
N GLN A 26 2.16 5.89 12.80
CA GLN A 26 2.00 5.00 13.95
C GLN A 26 1.66 3.58 13.50
N ARG A 27 0.68 3.39 12.60
CA ARG A 27 0.32 2.06 12.07
C ARG A 27 1.50 1.37 11.38
N VAL A 28 2.19 2.08 10.47
CA VAL A 28 3.35 1.53 9.75
C VAL A 28 4.46 1.12 10.73
N CYS A 29 4.78 1.99 11.68
CA CYS A 29 5.84 1.76 12.66
C CYS A 29 5.46 0.62 13.63
N ALA A 30 4.22 0.60 14.11
CA ALA A 30 3.69 -0.46 14.97
C ALA A 30 3.66 -1.82 14.26
N ARG A 31 3.35 -1.90 12.95
CA ARG A 31 3.45 -3.16 12.19
C ARG A 31 4.88 -3.70 12.15
N VAL A 32 5.88 -2.83 12.13
CA VAL A 32 7.29 -3.21 12.02
C VAL A 32 7.90 -3.58 13.37
N ALA A 33 7.58 -2.81 14.42
CA ALA A 33 8.19 -2.93 15.74
C ALA A 33 7.29 -3.68 16.75
N GLY A 34 5.96 -3.63 16.57
CA GLY A 34 4.95 -4.13 17.51
C GLY A 34 5.11 -5.58 17.97
N PRO A 35 5.55 -6.54 17.12
CA PRO A 35 5.81 -7.91 17.58
C PRO A 35 6.88 -8.04 18.67
N VAL A 36 7.70 -6.99 18.90
CA VAL A 36 8.80 -6.99 19.86
C VAL A 36 8.73 -5.80 20.83
N ALA A 37 8.31 -4.63 20.35
CA ALA A 37 8.21 -3.40 21.13
C ALA A 37 6.81 -3.19 21.76
N GLY A 38 5.84 -4.05 21.46
CA GLY A 38 4.47 -3.90 21.95
C GLY A 38 3.86 -2.54 21.57
N ALA A 39 3.27 -1.86 22.55
CA ALA A 39 2.71 -0.51 22.40
C ALA A 39 3.74 0.62 22.46
N GLY A 40 5.05 0.32 22.59
CA GLY A 40 6.09 1.31 22.86
C GLY A 40 6.57 2.09 21.64
N VAL A 41 5.73 2.30 20.62
CA VAL A 41 6.00 3.16 19.47
C VAL A 41 5.23 4.46 19.68
N HIS A 42 5.93 5.59 19.60
CA HIS A 42 5.33 6.91 19.75
C HIS A 42 5.62 7.76 18.53
N VAL A 43 4.64 8.59 18.14
CA VAL A 43 4.73 9.52 17.02
C VAL A 43 4.21 10.87 17.47
N ALA A 44 4.91 11.94 17.11
CA ALA A 44 4.44 13.31 17.34
C ALA A 44 4.94 14.26 16.25
N GLY A 45 4.14 15.30 15.98
CA GLY A 45 4.52 16.43 15.14
C GLY A 45 5.71 17.22 15.66
N LEU A 46 6.46 17.79 14.73
CA LEU A 46 7.55 18.72 15.02
C LEU A 46 7.10 20.17 14.81
N PRO A 47 7.59 21.14 15.61
CA PRO A 47 7.16 22.55 15.53
C PRO A 47 7.35 23.22 14.16
N LEU A 48 8.31 22.73 13.36
CA LEU A 48 8.64 23.25 12.03
C LEU A 48 8.12 22.35 10.90
N GLY A 49 7.18 21.47 11.20
CA GLY A 49 6.64 20.47 10.29
C GLY A 49 7.43 19.17 10.28
N GLY A 50 6.76 18.11 9.80
CA GLY A 50 7.27 16.74 9.89
C GLY A 50 6.89 16.05 11.20
N LEU A 51 7.32 14.80 11.33
CA LEU A 51 7.01 13.93 12.47
C LEU A 51 8.30 13.34 13.05
N GLN A 52 8.30 13.09 14.35
CA GLN A 52 9.31 12.26 15.01
C GLN A 52 8.67 10.97 15.52
N VAL A 53 9.44 9.89 15.47
CA VAL A 53 9.08 8.58 15.99
C VAL A 53 10.14 8.16 17.00
N TRP A 54 9.72 7.69 18.17
CA TRP A 54 10.62 7.14 19.18
C TRP A 54 10.06 5.86 19.81
N LEU A 55 10.96 5.09 20.42
CA LEU A 55 10.63 3.84 21.10
C LEU A 55 10.91 3.93 22.59
N ASP A 56 10.04 3.35 23.42
CA ASP A 56 10.25 3.27 24.86
C ASP A 56 11.48 2.43 25.19
N ASP A 57 11.57 1.23 24.62
CA ASP A 57 12.68 0.31 24.87
C ASP A 57 13.98 0.81 24.20
N PRO A 58 15.09 1.02 24.96
CA PRO A 58 16.41 1.27 24.39
C PRO A 58 16.98 0.07 23.63
N GLY A 59 16.51 -1.15 23.92
CA GLY A 59 16.90 -2.37 23.24
C GLY A 59 16.58 -2.34 21.75
N HIS A 60 17.58 -2.57 20.90
CA HIS A 60 17.43 -2.75 19.44
C HIS A 60 16.87 -1.53 18.67
N ARG A 61 16.84 -0.33 19.26
CA ARG A 61 16.35 0.92 18.63
C ARG A 61 16.89 1.13 17.23
N TRP A 62 18.21 0.99 17.06
CA TRP A 62 18.86 1.09 15.75
C TRP A 62 18.23 0.19 14.69
N ARG A 63 18.08 -1.10 14.99
CA ARG A 63 17.50 -2.09 14.05
C ARG A 63 16.05 -1.73 13.71
N PHE A 64 15.26 -1.28 14.68
CA PHE A 64 13.88 -0.89 14.45
C PHE A 64 13.76 0.42 13.67
N TYR A 65 14.53 1.46 14.01
CA TYR A 65 14.56 2.71 13.25
C TYR A 65 14.92 2.50 11.80
N HIS A 66 15.89 1.63 11.49
CA HIS A 66 16.21 1.32 10.09
C HIS A 66 15.10 0.55 9.36
N ARG A 67 14.41 -0.38 10.04
CA ARG A 67 13.29 -1.11 9.43
C ARG A 67 12.07 -0.21 9.22
N MET A 68 11.74 0.63 10.19
CA MET A 68 10.67 1.61 10.10
C MET A 68 10.96 2.64 9.01
N ALA A 69 12.17 3.20 8.99
CA ALA A 69 12.64 4.11 7.93
C ALA A 69 12.50 3.47 6.55
N ARG A 70 12.83 2.18 6.40
CA ARG A 70 12.65 1.46 5.14
C ARG A 70 11.19 1.39 4.73
N GLU A 71 10.27 0.99 5.60
CA GLU A 71 8.84 0.90 5.24
C GLU A 71 8.22 2.27 4.94
N LEU A 72 8.59 3.32 5.69
CA LEU A 72 8.15 4.69 5.43
C LEU A 72 8.70 5.24 4.10
N ARG A 73 9.97 4.96 3.77
CA ARG A 73 10.54 5.28 2.45
C ARG A 73 9.86 4.50 1.32
N LEU A 74 9.42 3.26 1.57
CA LEU A 74 8.62 2.50 0.60
C LEU A 74 7.22 3.11 0.39
N ALA A 75 6.66 3.78 1.40
CA ALA A 75 5.42 4.55 1.29
C ALA A 75 5.61 5.92 0.60
N GLY A 76 6.84 6.42 0.52
CA GLY A 76 7.19 7.63 -0.22
C GLY A 76 7.73 8.78 0.62
N TRP A 77 7.85 8.59 1.94
CA TRP A 77 8.39 9.62 2.84
C TRP A 77 9.90 9.70 2.82
N HIS A 78 10.40 10.92 3.01
CA HIS A 78 11.77 11.16 3.39
C HIS A 78 11.94 10.88 4.90
N THR A 79 12.98 10.14 5.26
CA THR A 79 13.26 9.85 6.67
C THR A 79 14.74 9.96 7.01
N GLU A 80 15.03 10.42 8.21
CA GLU A 80 16.37 10.47 8.79
C GLU A 80 16.42 9.69 10.11
N THR A 81 17.37 8.76 10.22
CA THR A 81 17.55 7.94 11.41
C THR A 81 18.58 8.59 12.33
N GLY A 82 18.14 9.08 13.48
CA GLY A 82 19.01 9.54 14.56
C GLY A 82 19.31 8.43 15.58
N PRO A 83 20.11 8.72 16.63
CA PRO A 83 20.46 7.75 17.66
C PRO A 83 19.24 7.31 18.48
N ASP A 84 18.37 8.26 18.86
CA ASP A 84 17.23 8.00 19.74
C ASP A 84 15.87 8.20 19.09
N ARG A 85 15.83 8.64 17.83
CA ARG A 85 14.58 8.97 17.13
C ARG A 85 14.71 8.80 15.63
N LEU A 86 13.59 8.56 14.98
CA LEU A 86 13.42 8.56 13.53
C LEU A 86 12.62 9.80 13.13
N LEU A 87 13.16 10.62 12.25
CA LEU A 87 12.50 11.83 11.74
C LEU A 87 11.87 11.55 10.37
N LEU A 88 10.68 12.08 10.15
CA LEU A 88 10.00 12.15 8.86
C LEU A 88 9.90 13.61 8.44
N LEU A 89 10.55 13.97 7.33
CA LEU A 89 10.67 15.37 6.90
C LEU A 89 9.66 15.75 5.79
N GLY A 90 8.79 14.82 5.41
CA GLY A 90 7.78 15.02 4.35
C GLY A 90 7.94 14.07 3.18
N TRP A 91 7.32 14.40 2.04
CA TRP A 91 7.38 13.58 0.83
C TRP A 91 8.75 13.69 0.13
N SER A 92 9.24 12.56 -0.39
CA SER A 92 10.46 12.54 -1.21
C SER A 92 10.14 12.17 -2.64
N ALA A 93 10.62 12.96 -3.61
CA ALA A 93 10.50 12.65 -5.03
C ALA A 93 11.19 11.32 -5.40
N VAL A 94 12.26 10.95 -4.70
CA VAL A 94 13.01 9.70 -4.93
C VAL A 94 12.25 8.50 -4.35
N CYS A 95 11.82 8.57 -3.10
CA CYS A 95 11.02 7.53 -2.44
C CYS A 95 9.68 7.33 -3.15
N LEU A 96 9.07 8.47 -3.48
CA LEU A 96 8.27 8.76 -4.67
C LEU A 96 8.55 7.74 -5.77
N SER A 97 9.44 8.14 -6.67
CA SER A 97 9.91 7.44 -7.88
C SER A 97 10.06 5.93 -7.71
N HIS A 98 10.65 5.52 -6.59
CA HIS A 98 10.81 4.12 -6.24
C HIS A 98 9.48 3.38 -6.03
N ARG A 99 8.54 3.94 -5.27
CA ARG A 99 7.22 3.33 -5.01
C ARG A 99 6.43 3.05 -6.28
N ALA A 100 6.34 3.99 -7.23
CA ALA A 100 5.62 3.70 -8.48
C ALA A 100 6.30 2.60 -9.29
N ARG A 101 7.65 2.57 -9.34
CA ARG A 101 8.34 1.47 -10.01
C ARG A 101 7.99 0.13 -9.39
N MET A 102 7.94 0.05 -8.06
CA MET A 102 7.53 -1.17 -7.37
C MET A 102 6.07 -1.56 -7.62
N LEU A 103 5.14 -0.59 -7.59
CA LEU A 103 3.72 -0.85 -7.87
C LEU A 103 3.51 -1.30 -9.31
N SER A 104 4.16 -0.63 -10.28
CA SER A 104 4.12 -1.03 -11.68
C SER A 104 4.71 -2.44 -11.88
N ALA A 105 5.87 -2.73 -11.29
CA ALA A 105 6.47 -4.05 -11.36
C ALA A 105 5.60 -5.14 -10.71
N ALA A 106 4.88 -4.82 -9.63
CA ALA A 106 3.92 -5.73 -9.03
C ALA A 106 2.77 -6.03 -9.98
N LEU A 107 2.21 -5.01 -10.65
CA LEU A 107 1.12 -5.14 -11.61
C LEU A 107 1.49 -5.95 -12.85
N THR A 108 2.73 -5.82 -13.34
CA THR A 108 3.20 -6.57 -14.53
C THR A 108 3.78 -7.94 -14.19
N GLY A 109 4.14 -8.17 -12.93
CA GLY A 109 4.72 -9.43 -12.46
C GLY A 109 3.72 -10.21 -11.62
N ARG A 110 3.94 -10.20 -10.31
CA ARG A 110 3.20 -11.08 -9.38
C ARG A 110 1.68 -10.94 -9.43
N LEU A 111 1.15 -9.73 -9.63
CA LEU A 111 -0.29 -9.46 -9.67
C LEU A 111 -0.93 -9.69 -11.05
N ALA A 112 -0.14 -10.15 -12.03
CA ALA A 112 -0.65 -10.67 -13.29
C ALA A 112 -0.80 -12.21 -13.26
N ASP A 113 -0.21 -12.88 -12.27
CA ASP A 113 -0.11 -14.35 -12.18
C ASP A 113 -1.23 -14.94 -11.31
N PHE A 114 -2.42 -15.05 -11.90
CA PHE A 114 -3.59 -15.65 -11.25
C PHE A 114 -3.46 -17.17 -11.09
N ASP A 115 -2.76 -17.85 -11.99
CA ASP A 115 -2.56 -19.30 -11.95
C ASP A 115 -1.80 -19.71 -10.68
N LYS A 116 -0.74 -18.98 -10.34
CA LYS A 116 -0.02 -19.19 -9.08
C LYS A 116 -0.90 -19.00 -7.86
N THR A 117 -1.84 -18.05 -7.91
CA THR A 117 -2.79 -17.81 -6.81
C THR A 117 -3.77 -18.96 -6.68
N ALA A 118 -4.37 -19.40 -7.79
CA ALA A 118 -5.26 -20.54 -7.81
C ALA A 118 -4.57 -21.82 -7.31
N PHE A 119 -3.36 -22.10 -7.80
CA PHE A 119 -2.56 -23.24 -7.35
C PHE A 119 -2.27 -23.18 -5.84
N THR A 120 -1.84 -22.03 -5.33
CA THR A 120 -1.60 -21.84 -3.90
C THR A 120 -2.87 -22.06 -3.08
N ALA A 121 -4.01 -21.53 -3.55
CA ALA A 121 -5.29 -21.70 -2.89
C ALA A 121 -5.74 -23.17 -2.85
N VAL A 122 -5.59 -23.93 -3.94
CA VAL A 122 -5.86 -25.38 -3.95
C VAL A 122 -4.98 -26.09 -2.94
N MET A 123 -3.66 -25.84 -2.98
CA MET A 123 -2.70 -26.49 -2.07
C MET A 123 -3.02 -26.22 -0.59
N LEU A 124 -3.32 -24.96 -0.24
CA LEU A 124 -3.70 -24.58 1.12
C LEU A 124 -5.02 -25.22 1.53
N SER A 125 -6.03 -25.15 0.65
CA SER A 125 -7.37 -25.70 0.92
C SER A 125 -7.32 -27.20 1.17
N THR A 126 -6.68 -27.95 0.27
CA THR A 126 -6.52 -29.40 0.38
C THR A 126 -5.77 -29.78 1.64
N ARG A 127 -4.71 -29.05 2.02
CA ARG A 127 -3.97 -29.30 3.25
C ARG A 127 -4.84 -29.09 4.49
N LEU A 128 -5.53 -27.96 4.58
CA LEU A 128 -6.41 -27.63 5.69
C LEU A 128 -7.56 -28.63 5.83
N CYS A 129 -8.15 -29.10 4.72
CA CYS A 129 -9.15 -30.16 4.75
C CYS A 129 -8.59 -31.47 5.32
N HIS A 130 -7.38 -31.88 4.92
CA HIS A 130 -6.74 -33.09 5.49
C HIS A 130 -6.42 -32.94 6.98
N GLU A 131 -6.12 -31.71 7.43
CA GLU A 131 -5.89 -31.37 8.84
C GLU A 131 -7.21 -31.25 9.65
N GLY A 132 -8.37 -31.46 9.02
CA GLY A 132 -9.68 -31.39 9.68
C GLY A 132 -10.18 -29.97 9.96
N PHE A 133 -9.67 -28.96 9.24
CA PHE A 133 -10.08 -27.57 9.41
C PHE A 133 -11.58 -27.37 9.06
N PRO A 134 -12.32 -26.51 9.79
CA PRO A 134 -13.73 -26.26 9.51
C PRO A 134 -13.99 -25.75 8.09
N ILE A 135 -14.87 -26.44 7.35
CA ILE A 135 -15.17 -26.12 5.95
C ILE A 135 -15.77 -24.72 5.78
N GLU A 136 -16.61 -24.29 6.72
CA GLU A 136 -17.25 -22.96 6.74
C GLU A 136 -16.22 -21.82 6.81
N GLU A 137 -15.11 -22.04 7.52
CA GLU A 137 -14.05 -21.03 7.74
C GLU A 137 -12.94 -21.11 6.68
N LEU A 138 -12.88 -22.23 5.93
CA LEU A 138 -11.82 -22.50 4.96
C LEU A 138 -11.59 -21.36 3.96
N PRO A 139 -12.62 -20.74 3.35
CA PRO A 139 -12.40 -19.67 2.38
C PRO A 139 -11.72 -18.45 2.99
N ALA A 140 -12.10 -18.07 4.22
CA ALA A 140 -11.54 -16.92 4.91
C ALA A 140 -10.07 -17.17 5.31
N GLU A 141 -9.75 -18.37 5.81
CA GLU A 141 -8.38 -18.74 6.18
C GLU A 141 -7.46 -18.80 4.96
N VAL A 142 -7.92 -19.38 3.84
CA VAL A 142 -7.15 -19.42 2.59
C VAL A 142 -6.96 -18.02 2.02
N GLU A 143 -8.00 -17.19 2.05
CA GLU A 143 -7.92 -15.78 1.65
C GLU A 143 -6.88 -15.02 2.48
N ALA A 144 -6.89 -15.16 3.81
CA ALA A 144 -5.92 -14.54 4.71
C ALA A 144 -4.48 -14.95 4.38
N ARG A 145 -4.20 -16.25 4.24
CA ARG A 145 -2.87 -16.76 3.89
C ARG A 145 -2.39 -16.31 2.51
N CYS A 146 -3.30 -16.24 1.53
CA CYS A 146 -3.00 -15.68 0.22
C CYS A 146 -2.72 -14.16 0.31
N GLY A 147 -3.46 -13.43 1.15
CA GLY A 147 -3.24 -12.01 1.44
C GLY A 147 -1.86 -11.72 2.00
N ASP A 148 -1.43 -12.49 2.99
CA ASP A 148 -0.09 -12.43 3.56
C ASP A 148 0.99 -12.68 2.51
N ALA A 149 0.76 -13.67 1.66
CA ALA A 149 1.68 -13.98 0.58
C ALA A 149 1.82 -12.77 -0.36
N LEU A 150 0.74 -12.09 -0.74
CA LEU A 150 0.74 -10.93 -1.66
C LEU A 150 1.48 -9.71 -1.10
N ARG A 151 1.56 -9.55 0.23
CA ARG A 151 2.21 -8.45 0.98
C ARG A 151 1.65 -7.03 0.76
N TRP A 152 1.05 -6.76 -0.38
CA TRP A 152 0.48 -5.45 -0.72
C TRP A 152 -0.76 -5.07 0.09
N PRO A 153 -1.72 -5.98 0.40
CA PRO A 153 -2.94 -5.61 1.13
C PRO A 153 -2.64 -4.85 2.43
N ALA A 154 -1.83 -5.44 3.33
CA ALA A 154 -1.45 -4.80 4.59
C ALA A 154 -0.73 -3.46 4.39
N ARG A 155 0.19 -3.38 3.41
CA ARG A 155 0.94 -2.14 3.11
C ARG A 155 0.09 -1.02 2.52
N LEU A 156 -1.02 -1.35 1.87
CA LEU A 156 -1.97 -0.36 1.36
C LEU A 156 -2.93 0.07 2.47
N ALA A 157 -3.44 -0.88 3.26
CA ALA A 157 -4.29 -0.62 4.42
C ALA A 157 -3.63 0.32 5.44
N ASP A 158 -2.31 0.19 5.65
CA ASP A 158 -1.54 1.12 6.48
C ASP A 158 -1.79 2.59 6.08
N LEU A 159 -1.94 2.87 4.78
CA LEU A 159 -2.04 4.22 4.21
C LEU A 159 -3.49 4.68 3.99
N ASP A 160 -4.49 3.89 4.39
CA ASP A 160 -5.88 4.25 4.22
C ASP A 160 -6.24 5.49 5.05
N GLY A 161 -7.09 6.35 4.46
CA GLY A 161 -7.48 7.63 5.03
C GLY A 161 -6.40 8.71 4.98
N LEU A 162 -5.18 8.42 4.49
CA LEU A 162 -4.13 9.42 4.40
C LEU A 162 -4.39 10.39 3.24
N GLU A 163 -4.61 11.66 3.58
CA GLU A 163 -4.57 12.73 2.61
C GLU A 163 -3.12 13.08 2.22
N ARG A 164 -2.79 12.93 0.93
CA ARG A 164 -1.43 13.18 0.43
C ARG A 164 -1.40 14.44 -0.41
N ARG A 165 -0.95 15.54 0.21
CA ARG A 165 -0.86 16.87 -0.41
C ARG A 165 0.57 17.38 -0.41
N SER A 166 0.88 18.24 -1.37
CA SER A 166 2.15 18.97 -1.49
C SER A 166 1.89 20.27 -2.23
N SER A 167 2.51 21.36 -1.77
CA SER A 167 2.52 22.66 -2.47
C SER A 167 3.45 22.67 -3.67
N LEU A 168 4.43 21.75 -3.72
CA LEU A 168 5.33 21.58 -4.85
C LEU A 168 4.66 20.77 -5.96
N GLU A 169 4.51 21.40 -7.13
CA GLU A 169 3.88 20.80 -8.31
C GLU A 169 4.48 19.45 -8.73
N PRO A 170 5.82 19.27 -8.81
CA PRO A 170 6.39 17.99 -9.17
C PRO A 170 6.01 16.86 -8.20
N LEU A 171 5.94 17.14 -6.90
CA LEU A 171 5.52 16.17 -5.89
C LEU A 171 4.02 15.88 -5.98
N ARG A 172 3.19 16.89 -6.25
CA ARG A 172 1.74 16.73 -6.40
C ARG A 172 1.38 15.77 -7.54
N LEU A 173 1.97 15.97 -8.72
CA LEU A 173 1.81 15.07 -9.86
C LEU A 173 2.27 13.64 -9.52
N ARG A 174 3.38 13.54 -8.79
CA ARG A 174 3.93 12.25 -8.38
C ARG A 174 3.00 11.53 -7.39
N LEU A 175 2.45 12.23 -6.41
CA LEU A 175 1.51 11.68 -5.44
C LEU A 175 0.24 11.16 -6.12
N ALA A 176 -0.28 11.90 -7.10
CA ALA A 176 -1.42 11.46 -7.90
C ALA A 176 -1.11 10.18 -8.70
N GLN A 177 0.08 10.09 -9.30
CA GLN A 177 0.53 8.88 -9.99
C GLN A 177 0.59 7.66 -9.05
N VAL A 178 1.11 7.85 -7.82
CA VAL A 178 1.13 6.78 -6.79
C VAL A 178 -0.28 6.32 -6.48
N ALA A 179 -1.17 7.26 -6.14
CA ALA A 179 -2.53 6.93 -5.76
C ALA A 179 -3.24 6.12 -6.85
N GLY A 180 -3.07 6.51 -8.13
CA GLY A 180 -3.61 5.77 -9.26
C GLY A 180 -3.04 4.35 -9.40
N LEU A 181 -1.76 4.13 -9.11
CA LEU A 181 -1.15 2.80 -9.13
C LEU A 181 -1.54 1.96 -7.92
N GLU A 182 -1.65 2.55 -6.74
CA GLU A 182 -2.12 1.88 -5.53
C GLU A 182 -3.56 1.39 -5.68
N ALA A 183 -4.44 2.22 -6.24
CA ALA A 183 -5.81 1.81 -6.53
C ALA A 183 -5.86 0.61 -7.49
N LYS A 184 -5.00 0.59 -8.52
CA LYS A 184 -4.87 -0.57 -9.42
C LYS A 184 -4.35 -1.81 -8.70
N VAL A 185 -3.34 -1.67 -7.85
CA VAL A 185 -2.78 -2.77 -7.06
C VAL A 185 -3.81 -3.30 -6.07
N SER A 186 -4.51 -2.43 -5.34
CA SER A 186 -5.58 -2.78 -4.40
C SER A 186 -6.67 -3.60 -5.11
N ARG A 187 -7.14 -3.11 -6.26
CA ARG A 187 -8.13 -3.83 -7.07
C ARG A 187 -7.62 -5.21 -7.49
N ARG A 188 -6.40 -5.31 -8.03
CA ARG A 188 -5.82 -6.60 -8.42
C ARG A 188 -5.67 -7.54 -7.23
N CYS A 189 -5.22 -7.06 -6.08
CA CYS A 189 -5.19 -7.85 -4.86
C CYS A 189 -6.58 -8.38 -4.49
N GLY A 190 -7.62 -7.54 -4.52
CA GLY A 190 -9.00 -7.97 -4.28
C GLY A 190 -9.47 -9.06 -5.25
N GLU A 191 -9.09 -8.99 -6.52
CA GLU A 191 -9.37 -10.03 -7.52
C GLU A 191 -8.68 -11.36 -7.18
N HIS A 192 -7.39 -11.31 -6.78
CA HIS A 192 -6.65 -12.50 -6.34
C HIS A 192 -7.26 -13.15 -5.09
N LEU A 193 -7.64 -12.35 -4.10
CA LEU A 193 -8.26 -12.82 -2.86
C LEU A 193 -9.64 -13.43 -3.12
N SER A 194 -10.44 -12.78 -3.96
CA SER A 194 -11.73 -13.32 -4.41
C SER A 194 -11.57 -14.65 -5.17
N LEU A 195 -10.53 -14.79 -6.00
CA LEU A 195 -10.22 -16.05 -6.67
C LEU A 195 -9.85 -17.14 -5.66
N ALA A 196 -8.96 -16.84 -4.71
CA ALA A 196 -8.54 -17.79 -3.67
C ALA A 196 -9.74 -18.30 -2.85
N SER A 197 -10.61 -17.39 -2.40
CA SER A 197 -11.85 -17.72 -1.69
C SER A 197 -12.81 -18.59 -2.53
N LYS A 198 -12.94 -18.32 -3.83
CA LYS A 198 -13.75 -19.16 -4.74
C LYS A 198 -13.18 -20.56 -4.89
N VAL A 199 -11.86 -20.68 -5.10
CA VAL A 199 -11.16 -21.96 -5.20
C VAL A 199 -11.33 -22.78 -3.93
N ALA A 200 -11.16 -22.15 -2.76
CA ALA A 200 -11.34 -22.81 -1.47
C ALA A 200 -12.76 -23.38 -1.32
N ARG A 201 -13.80 -22.61 -1.70
CA ARG A 201 -15.19 -23.09 -1.70
C ARG A 201 -15.41 -24.28 -2.62
N THR A 202 -14.81 -24.28 -3.81
CA THR A 202 -14.89 -25.43 -4.74
C THR A 202 -14.24 -26.68 -4.14
N VAL A 203 -13.07 -26.54 -3.51
CA VAL A 203 -12.35 -27.67 -2.86
C VAL A 203 -13.13 -28.21 -1.66
N ALA A 204 -13.82 -27.34 -0.92
CA ALA A 204 -14.71 -27.67 0.19
C ALA A 204 -15.98 -28.45 -0.21
N GLY A 205 -16.21 -28.69 -1.52
CA GLY A 205 -17.43 -29.33 -2.00
C GLY A 205 -18.62 -28.37 -2.14
N GLY A 206 -18.40 -27.05 -2.01
CA GLY A 206 -19.41 -26.04 -2.30
C GLY A 206 -19.72 -26.01 -3.80
N ALA A 207 -20.99 -26.23 -4.16
CA ALA A 207 -21.45 -26.01 -5.52
C ALA A 207 -21.06 -24.59 -5.96
N GLY A 208 -20.32 -24.47 -7.07
CA GLY A 208 -20.07 -23.18 -7.70
C GLY A 208 -21.39 -22.44 -7.94
N PRO A 209 -21.40 -21.11 -8.09
CA PRO A 209 -22.64 -20.39 -8.37
C PRO A 209 -23.29 -21.03 -9.59
N VAL A 210 -24.45 -21.64 -9.37
CA VAL A 210 -25.29 -22.16 -10.43
C VAL A 210 -25.62 -20.93 -11.27
N SER A 211 -25.03 -20.84 -12.45
CA SER A 211 -25.56 -19.98 -13.51
C SER A 211 -26.98 -20.49 -13.76
N THR A 212 -27.97 -19.89 -13.09
CA THR A 212 -29.38 -20.02 -13.43
C THR A 212 -29.56 -19.36 -14.79
N GLY A 213 -29.24 -20.12 -15.81
CA GLY A 213 -29.49 -19.88 -17.22
C GLY A 213 -29.86 -21.23 -17.83
N ALA A 214 -30.96 -21.79 -17.34
CA ALA A 214 -31.63 -22.88 -18.02
C ALA A 214 -32.22 -22.32 -19.31
N ASP A 215 -31.78 -22.86 -20.44
CA ASP A 215 -32.66 -23.01 -21.60
C ASP A 215 -32.27 -24.30 -22.35
N PRO A 216 -32.89 -25.46 -22.04
CA PRO A 216 -32.61 -26.72 -22.72
C PRO A 216 -33.55 -26.87 -23.92
N SER A 217 -33.40 -26.00 -24.92
CA SER A 217 -34.23 -26.07 -26.14
C SER A 217 -33.49 -25.52 -27.36
N ARG A 218 -32.52 -26.27 -27.92
CA ARG A 218 -32.25 -26.22 -29.37
C ARG A 218 -31.32 -27.32 -29.88
N THR A 219 -31.96 -28.37 -30.36
CA THR A 219 -31.48 -29.25 -31.42
C THR A 219 -31.10 -28.47 -32.68
N GLY A 220 -29.89 -28.74 -33.17
CA GLY A 220 -29.49 -28.80 -34.58
C GLY A 220 -29.48 -27.51 -35.41
N GLN A 221 -28.29 -27.08 -35.86
CA GLN A 221 -27.93 -27.03 -37.30
C GLN A 221 -26.55 -26.40 -37.57
N SER A 222 -25.80 -27.11 -38.41
CA SER A 222 -24.98 -26.64 -39.54
C SER A 222 -23.79 -25.69 -39.35
N ARG A 223 -22.64 -26.22 -39.81
CA ARG A 223 -21.55 -25.59 -40.56
C ARG A 223 -21.86 -24.18 -41.12
N ALA A 224 -20.92 -23.26 -40.89
CA ALA A 224 -20.42 -22.36 -41.93
C ALA A 224 -19.02 -21.83 -41.59
N ASP A 225 -18.11 -22.02 -42.55
CA ASP A 225 -16.84 -21.33 -42.74
C ASP A 225 -16.90 -19.82 -42.50
N LYS A 226 -15.84 -19.26 -41.91
CA LYS A 226 -15.13 -18.09 -42.47
C LYS A 226 -13.84 -17.78 -41.74
N SER A 227 -12.76 -17.95 -42.50
CA SER A 227 -11.38 -17.55 -42.28
C SER A 227 -11.21 -16.03 -42.10
N ARG A 228 -10.28 -15.59 -41.23
CA ARG A 228 -9.39 -14.45 -41.53
C ARG A 228 -8.16 -14.35 -40.60
N ALA A 229 -7.05 -13.97 -41.22
CA ALA A 229 -5.65 -13.98 -40.79
C ALA A 229 -5.22 -12.97 -39.70
N VAL A 230 -4.27 -13.39 -38.85
CA VAL A 230 -2.91 -12.86 -38.52
C VAL A 230 -2.63 -11.40 -38.98
N PRO A 231 -2.04 -10.48 -38.14
CA PRO A 231 -0.63 -10.64 -37.77
C PRO A 231 -0.11 -10.19 -36.39
N SER A 232 0.88 -10.99 -35.97
CA SER A 232 2.02 -10.68 -35.11
C SER A 232 2.72 -9.37 -35.50
N ARG A 233 3.01 -8.52 -34.51
CA ARG A 233 3.95 -7.40 -34.65
C ARG A 233 4.98 -7.40 -33.53
N THR A 234 6.20 -7.31 -34.00
CA THR A 234 7.52 -7.40 -33.39
C THR A 234 7.85 -6.22 -32.48
N ALA A 235 8.72 -6.50 -31.51
CA ALA A 235 9.32 -5.56 -30.57
C ALA A 235 10.20 -4.50 -31.28
N GLY A 236 10.21 -3.29 -30.72
CA GLY A 236 11.17 -2.24 -31.03
C GLY A 236 12.01 -1.88 -29.78
N PRO A 237 13.29 -1.50 -29.94
CA PRO A 237 14.21 -1.25 -28.82
C PRO A 237 14.15 0.22 -28.37
N ARG A 238 14.41 0.49 -27.09
CA ARG A 238 14.78 1.85 -26.65
C ARG A 238 15.98 1.85 -25.71
N ALA A 239 16.96 2.63 -26.15
CA ALA A 239 18.22 2.99 -25.54
C ALA A 239 18.05 3.68 -24.19
N GLY A 240 19.12 3.62 -23.39
CA GLY A 240 19.22 4.28 -22.10
C GLY A 240 19.43 5.79 -22.20
N LEU A 241 19.37 6.44 -21.04
CA LEU A 241 20.12 7.66 -20.72
C LEU A 241 20.07 7.87 -19.20
N THR A 242 21.25 8.12 -18.68
CA THR A 242 21.59 8.45 -17.30
C THR A 242 21.20 9.88 -16.98
N GLU A 243 20.39 10.11 -15.95
CA GLU A 243 20.28 11.44 -15.34
C GLU A 243 20.37 11.34 -13.82
N ARG A 244 21.41 11.99 -13.28
CA ARG A 244 21.64 12.22 -11.85
C ARG A 244 20.72 13.37 -11.43
N MET A 245 19.68 13.09 -10.64
CA MET A 245 18.90 14.13 -9.97
C MET A 245 19.40 14.36 -8.55
N VAL A 246 19.73 15.62 -8.26
CA VAL A 246 19.99 16.16 -6.92
C VAL A 246 18.69 16.14 -6.11
N CYS A 247 18.75 15.61 -4.89
CA CYS A 247 17.60 15.52 -3.98
C CYS A 247 17.44 16.84 -3.23
N VAL A 248 16.30 17.51 -3.41
CA VAL A 248 15.86 18.60 -2.53
C VAL A 248 14.60 18.12 -1.81
N SER A 249 14.68 17.95 -0.50
CA SER A 249 13.52 17.75 0.38
C SER A 249 13.12 19.12 0.93
N VAL A 250 11.86 19.51 0.75
CA VAL A 250 11.31 20.76 1.32
C VAL A 250 10.21 20.39 2.32
N PRO A 251 10.20 20.96 3.53
CA PRO A 251 9.10 20.79 4.48
C PRO A 251 7.77 21.24 3.87
N ASN A 252 6.72 20.48 4.15
CA ASN A 252 5.37 20.74 3.65
C ASN A 252 4.76 21.94 4.41
N ASN A 253 5.03 23.17 3.98
CA ASN A 253 4.35 24.36 4.52
C ASN A 253 3.15 24.72 3.63
N VAL A 254 1.96 24.75 4.25
CA VAL A 254 0.81 25.47 3.71
C VAL A 254 0.97 26.93 4.12
N THR A 255 1.34 27.80 3.18
CA THR A 255 1.38 29.24 3.41
C THR A 255 -0.07 29.76 3.46
N THR A 256 -0.59 29.99 4.66
CA THR A 256 -1.80 30.80 4.85
C THR A 256 -1.46 32.24 4.48
N SER A 257 -1.91 32.68 3.30
CA SER A 257 -1.92 34.09 2.94
C SER A 257 -2.99 34.78 3.77
N THR A 258 -2.58 35.40 4.88
CA THR A 258 -3.37 36.42 5.55
C THR A 258 -3.41 37.65 4.65
N ARG A 259 -4.52 37.80 3.93
CA ARG A 259 -4.86 39.02 3.19
C ARG A 259 -5.37 40.04 4.20
N THR A 260 -4.56 41.04 4.50
CA THR A 260 -4.97 42.25 5.21
C THR A 260 -5.85 43.09 4.29
N THR A 261 -7.07 43.39 4.76
CA THR A 261 -7.84 44.58 4.43
C THR A 261 -8.48 45.07 5.71
#